data_AF-A0A2W6RDC9-F1
#
_entry.id   AF-A0A2W6RDC9-F1
#
_cell.length_a   1.000
_cell.length_b   1.000
_cell.length_c   1.000
_cell.angle_alpha   90.00
_cell.angle_beta   90.00
_cell.angle_gamma   90.00
#
_symmetry.space_group_name_H-M   'P 1'
#
loop_
_entity.id
_entity.type
_entity.pdbx_description
1 polymer ?
#
loop_
_entity_poly.entity_id
_entity_poly.type
_entity_poly.pdbx_seq_one_letter_code
_entity_poly.pdbx_strand_id
1 'polypeptide(L)'
;MADGFDIHLNEDQARRLKAAAEAAGVEPTPYALRALENVIGDTDIAGVSEYSAAWVAEDEERWAEYERTGATIPLEDALRDFHANLERRLAEKT
;
A
#
# COMPACT_ATOMS: atom_id res chain seq x y z
N MET A 1 -23.06 -16.11 0.73
CA MET A 1 -22.13 -16.47 -0.37
C MET A 1 -22.02 -15.22 -1.22
N ALA A 2 -20.81 -14.76 -1.53
CA ALA A 2 -20.68 -13.60 -2.41
C ALA A 2 -21.11 -14.04 -3.81
N ASP A 3 -22.08 -13.35 -4.39
CA ASP A 3 -22.44 -13.54 -5.78
C ASP A 3 -21.25 -13.05 -6.62
N GLY A 4 -20.58 -13.98 -7.31
CA GLY A 4 -19.52 -13.63 -8.25
C GLY A 4 -20.07 -12.82 -9.42
N PHE A 5 -19.21 -12.09 -10.10
CA PHE A 5 -19.54 -11.38 -11.34
C PHE A 5 -18.53 -11.70 -12.44
N ASP A 6 -19.01 -11.72 -13.68
CA ASP A 6 -18.17 -11.95 -14.86
C ASP A 6 -17.54 -10.64 -15.35
N ILE A 7 -16.24 -10.68 -15.66
CA ILE A 7 -15.51 -9.55 -16.24
C ILE A 7 -15.26 -9.84 -17.72
N HIS A 8 -15.85 -9.03 -18.59
CA HIS A 8 -15.58 -9.07 -20.02
C HIS A 8 -14.45 -8.12 -20.39
N LEU A 9 -13.37 -8.68 -20.95
CA LEU A 9 -12.25 -7.93 -21.49
C LEU A 9 -12.44 -7.70 -22.99
N ASN A 10 -12.07 -6.53 -23.47
CA ASN A 10 -11.91 -6.32 -24.91
C ASN A 10 -10.64 -7.01 -25.42
N GLU A 11 -10.47 -7.06 -26.74
CA GLU A 11 -9.35 -7.76 -27.40
C GLU A 11 -7.98 -7.22 -26.95
N ASP A 12 -7.82 -5.91 -26.83
CA ASP A 12 -6.57 -5.28 -26.40
C ASP A 12 -6.21 -5.66 -24.95
N GLN A 13 -7.19 -5.60 -24.06
CA GLN A 13 -7.05 -5.96 -22.66
C GLN A 13 -6.69 -7.45 -22.50
N ALA A 14 -7.38 -8.33 -23.22
CA ALA A 14 -7.10 -9.77 -23.20
C ALA A 14 -5.67 -10.07 -23.68
N ARG A 15 -5.23 -9.42 -24.75
CA ARG A 15 -3.87 -9.55 -25.29
C ARG A 15 -2.81 -9.08 -24.29
N ARG A 16 -3.04 -7.93 -23.65
CA ARG A 16 -2.12 -7.37 -22.64
C ARG A 16 -2.05 -8.22 -21.38
N LEU A 17 -3.19 -8.71 -20.91
CA LEU A 17 -3.26 -9.62 -19.76
C LEU A 17 -2.45 -10.90 -20.05
N LYS A 18 -2.64 -11.49 -21.23
CA LYS A 18 -1.91 -12.68 -21.64
C LYS A 18 -0.40 -12.45 -21.65
N ALA A 19 0.06 -11.36 -22.28
CA ALA A 19 1.49 -11.04 -22.34
C ALA A 19 2.10 -10.82 -20.95
N ALA A 20 1.37 -10.17 -20.04
CA ALA A 20 1.81 -9.94 -18.67
C ALA A 20 1.89 -11.25 -17.85
N ALA A 21 0.90 -12.13 -18.02
CA ALA A 21 0.89 -13.44 -17.38
C ALA A 21 2.03 -14.34 -17.88
N GLU A 22 2.26 -14.36 -19.19
CA GLU A 22 3.40 -15.07 -19.82
C GLU A 22 4.74 -14.56 -19.29
N ALA A 23 4.93 -13.23 -19.19
CA ALA A 23 6.15 -12.64 -18.65
C ALA A 23 6.38 -12.98 -17.17
N ALA A 24 5.29 -13.18 -16.41
CA ALA A 24 5.33 -13.60 -15.01
C ALA A 24 5.38 -15.13 -14.82
N GLY A 25 5.35 -15.92 -15.90
CA GLY A 25 5.41 -17.38 -15.85
C GLY A 25 4.17 -18.02 -15.23
N VAL A 26 3.00 -17.38 -15.32
CA VAL A 26 1.74 -17.84 -14.73
C VAL A 26 0.61 -17.80 -15.75
N GLU A 27 -0.47 -18.52 -15.45
CA GLU A 27 -1.67 -18.50 -16.30
C GLU A 27 -2.43 -17.16 -16.20
N PRO A 28 -3.13 -16.72 -17.25
CA PRO A 28 -3.84 -15.43 -17.29
C PRO A 28 -4.87 -15.23 -16.17
N THR A 29 -5.62 -16.27 -15.80
CA THR A 29 -6.67 -16.17 -14.77
C THR A 29 -6.09 -15.96 -13.37
N PRO A 30 -5.14 -16.77 -12.88
CA PRO A 30 -4.44 -16.50 -11.61
C PRO A 30 -3.75 -15.14 -11.58
N TYR A 31 -3.15 -14.71 -12.69
CA TYR A 31 -2.54 -13.38 -12.79
C TYR A 31 -3.57 -12.27 -12.63
N ALA A 32 -4.72 -12.37 -13.30
CA ALA A 32 -5.81 -11.40 -13.21
C ALA A 32 -6.38 -11.31 -11.79
N LEU A 33 -6.60 -12.46 -11.12
CA LEU A 33 -7.09 -12.49 -9.74
C LEU A 33 -6.11 -11.81 -8.79
N ARG A 34 -4.81 -12.12 -8.89
CA ARG A 34 -3.79 -11.46 -8.06
C ARG A 34 -3.70 -9.96 -8.33
N ALA A 35 -3.83 -9.53 -9.58
CA ALA A 35 -3.84 -8.11 -9.91
C ALA A 35 -5.07 -7.41 -9.31
N LEU A 36 -6.24 -8.05 -9.34
CA LEU A 36 -7.45 -7.56 -8.70
C LEU A 36 -7.31 -7.55 -7.17
N GLU A 37 -6.74 -8.57 -6.56
CA GLU A 37 -6.48 -8.63 -5.12
C GLU A 37 -5.55 -7.51 -4.66
N ASN A 38 -4.49 -7.22 -5.41
CA ASN A 38 -3.61 -6.10 -5.11
C ASN A 38 -4.37 -4.76 -5.18
N VAL A 39 -5.16 -4.55 -6.24
CA VAL A 39 -5.94 -3.32 -6.40
C VAL A 39 -7.02 -3.21 -5.33
N ILE A 40 -7.73 -4.29 -5.01
CA ILE A 40 -8.75 -4.31 -3.96
C ILE A 40 -8.12 -4.08 -2.58
N GLY A 41 -6.94 -4.68 -2.32
CA GLY A 41 -6.17 -4.44 -1.10
C GLY A 41 -5.63 -3.01 -0.97
N ASP A 42 -5.37 -2.33 -2.09
CA ASP A 42 -4.93 -0.93 -2.14
C ASP A 42 -6.12 0.07 -2.22
N THR A 43 -7.30 -0.38 -2.64
CA THR A 43 -8.50 0.46 -2.81
C THR A 43 -9.42 0.28 -1.62
N ASP A 44 -9.07 0.90 -0.49
CA ASP A 44 -10.07 1.16 0.54
C ASP A 44 -11.13 2.13 -0.02
N ILE A 45 -12.38 1.95 0.40
CA ILE A 45 -13.59 2.56 -0.19
C ILE A 45 -13.67 4.06 0.15
N ALA A 46 -12.74 4.85 -0.37
CA ALA A 46 -12.74 6.31 -0.39
C ALA A 46 -11.72 6.90 -1.39
N GLY A 47 -11.38 6.18 -2.47
CA GLY A 47 -10.58 6.71 -3.57
C GLY A 47 -9.09 6.81 -3.27
N VAL A 48 -8.30 5.93 -3.88
CA VAL A 48 -6.84 5.98 -4.04
C VAL A 48 -6.12 6.54 -2.81
N SER A 49 -5.90 5.71 -1.79
CA SER A 49 -4.82 6.00 -0.85
C SER A 49 -3.49 5.78 -1.60
N GLU A 50 -2.65 6.80 -1.61
CA GLU A 50 -1.26 6.74 -2.12
C GLU A 50 -0.37 5.82 -1.25
N TYR A 51 -0.92 5.26 -0.17
CA TYR A 51 -0.22 4.49 0.86
C TYR A 51 -0.88 3.11 1.07
N SER A 52 -0.06 2.06 1.22
CA SER A 52 -0.52 0.68 1.43
C SER A 52 -1.46 0.57 2.64
N ALA A 53 -2.37 -0.42 2.64
CA ALA A 53 -3.33 -0.67 3.73
C ALA A 53 -2.73 -0.70 5.15
N ALA A 54 -1.45 -1.07 5.30
CA ALA A 54 -0.76 -1.04 6.58
C ALA A 54 -0.61 0.37 7.18
N TRP A 55 -0.47 1.39 6.33
CA TRP A 55 -0.33 2.79 6.76
C TRP A 55 -1.68 3.39 7.16
N VAL A 56 -2.75 3.03 6.44
CA VAL A 56 -4.12 3.44 6.78
C VAL A 56 -4.52 2.91 8.17
N ALA A 57 -4.19 1.66 8.47
CA ALA A 57 -4.46 1.07 9.79
C ALA A 57 -3.65 1.75 10.92
N GLU A 58 -2.39 2.13 10.65
CA GLU A 58 -1.57 2.88 11.61
C GLU A 58 -2.14 4.29 11.86
N ASP A 59 -2.62 4.96 10.82
CA ASP A 59 -3.25 6.28 10.91
C ASP A 59 -4.53 6.24 11.75
N GLU A 60 -5.39 5.23 11.52
CA GLU A 60 -6.62 5.04 12.32
C GLU A 60 -6.32 4.78 13.80
N GLU A 61 -5.32 3.93 14.10
CA GLU A 61 -4.91 3.63 15.47
C GLU A 61 -4.38 4.89 16.18
N ARG A 62 -3.51 5.65 15.50
CA ARG A 62 -2.93 6.90 16.03
C ARG A 62 -3.99 7.98 16.20
N TRP A 63 -4.96 8.06 15.28
CA TRP A 63 -6.07 9.00 15.40
C TRP A 63 -6.95 8.67 16.61
N ALA A 64 -7.33 7.40 16.80
CA ALA A 64 -8.12 6.97 17.96
C ALA A 64 -7.37 7.21 19.29
N GLU A 65 -6.04 7.05 19.29
CA GLU A 65 -5.20 7.38 20.44
C GLU A 65 -5.22 8.88 20.77
N TYR A 66 -5.13 9.73 19.75
CA TYR A 66 -5.26 11.19 19.91
C TYR A 66 -6.65 11.57 20.42
N GLU A 67 -7.74 11.02 19.88
CA GLU A 67 -9.09 11.30 20.37
C GLU A 67 -9.26 10.94 21.86
N ARG A 68 -8.61 9.86 22.31
CA ARG A 68 -8.66 9.42 23.71
C ARG A 68 -7.81 10.28 24.65
N THR A 69 -6.67 10.80 24.19
CA THR A 69 -5.65 11.37 25.07
C THR A 69 -5.38 12.85 24.87
N GLY A 70 -5.71 13.39 23.69
CA GLY A 70 -5.30 14.72 23.22
C GLY A 70 -3.79 14.90 23.11
N ALA A 71 -3.01 13.83 23.24
CA ALA A 71 -1.56 13.89 23.26
C ALA A 71 -1.01 13.94 21.84
N THR A 72 -0.08 14.86 21.61
CA THR A 72 0.72 14.92 20.38
C THR A 72 2.20 14.97 20.74
N ILE A 73 3.04 14.58 19.79
CA ILE A 73 4.49 14.74 19.91
C ILE A 73 4.89 15.84 18.92
N PRO A 74 5.60 16.90 19.35
CA PRO A 74 6.19 17.87 18.43
C PRO A 74 7.12 17.16 17.43
N LEU A 75 7.16 17.65 16.20
CA LEU A 75 7.95 17.03 15.13
C LEU A 75 9.44 16.95 15.50
N GLU A 76 9.94 17.97 16.19
CA GLU A 76 11.32 18.06 16.64
C GLU A 76 11.67 16.90 17.59
N ASP A 77 10.76 16.54 18.48
CA ASP A 77 10.93 15.44 19.43
C ASP A 77 10.81 14.07 18.73
N ALA A 78 9.89 13.95 17.77
CA ALA A 78 9.71 12.73 16.97
C ALA A 78 10.94 12.43 16.09
N LEU A 79 11.61 13.46 15.56
CA LEU A 79 12.78 13.31 14.69
C LEU A 79 14.12 13.29 15.42
N ARG A 80 14.14 13.50 16.74
CA ARG A 80 15.36 13.62 17.54
C ARG A 80 16.33 12.45 17.33
N ASP A 81 15.85 11.22 17.43
CA ASP A 81 16.70 10.03 17.31
C ASP A 81 17.16 9.79 15.87
N PHE A 82 16.31 10.15 14.90
CA PHE A 82 16.66 10.11 13.49
C PHE A 82 17.83 11.06 13.19
N HIS A 83 17.74 12.32 13.64
CA HIS A 83 18.80 13.31 13.48
C HIS A 83 20.10 12.87 14.16
N ALA A 84 20.04 12.39 15.40
CA ALA A 84 21.22 11.90 16.12
C ALA A 84 21.90 10.73 15.38
N ASN A 85 21.11 9.81 14.80
CA ASN A 85 21.64 8.70 14.03
C ASN A 85 22.27 9.16 12.70
N LEU A 86 21.63 10.12 12.03
CA LEU A 86 22.13 10.71 10.79
C LEU A 86 23.48 11.41 11.02
N GLU A 87 23.57 12.26 12.04
CA GLU A 87 24.81 12.95 12.43
C GLU A 87 25.95 11.96 12.71
N ARG A 88 25.68 10.92 13.51
CA ARG A 88 26.67 9.87 13.80
C ARG A 88 27.17 9.19 12.52
N ARG A 89 26.27 8.79 11.62
CA ARG A 89 26.64 8.11 10.36
C ARG A 89 27.42 9.02 9.41
N LEU A 90 27.16 10.33 9.42
CA LEU A 90 27.91 11.29 8.62
C LEU A 90 29.33 11.49 9.17
N ALA A 91 29.47 11.54 10.50
CA ALA A 91 30.78 11.60 11.16
C ALA A 91 31.64 10.35 10.88
N GLU A 92 31.04 9.17 10.80
CA GLU A 92 31.73 7.90 10.47
C GLU A 92 32.25 7.82 9.02
N LYS A 93 31.78 8.70 8.12
CA LYS A 93 32.20 8.74 6.71
C LYS A 93 33.37 9.70 6.44
N THR A 94 33.74 10.54 7.40
CA THR A 94 34.78 11.57 7.25
C THR A 94 36.09 11.11 7.87
#